data_AF-A0A533WXP8-F1
#
_entry.id   AF-A0A533WXP8-F1
#
_cell.length_a   1.000
_cell.length_b   1.000
_cell.length_c   1.000
_cell.angle_alpha   90.00
_cell.angle_beta   90.00
_cell.angle_gamma   90.00
#
_symmetry.space_group_name_H-M   'P 1'
#
loop_
_entity.id
_entity.type
_entity.pdbx_description
1 polymer ?
#
loop_
_entity_poly.entity_id
_entity_poly.type
_entity_poly.pdbx_seq_one_letter_code
_entity_poly.pdbx_strand_id
1 'polypeptide(L)'
;MPAARRIHSEKKGFRVLGIAESFKKSCKKSTLAGVVMRRDLIIDGMMFGSSTIEGDDATESIISIHKSLARDDINCILLDGLVISMYNIINGEKIAGATGLPVVAITFEDSKGLE
;
A
#
# COMPACT_ATOMS: atom_id res chain seq x y z
N MET A 1 10.91 8.26 16.49
CA MET A 1 10.11 8.74 15.35
C MET A 1 11.05 9.42 14.37
N PRO A 2 11.18 8.97 13.11
CA PRO A 2 11.95 9.72 12.13
C PRO A 2 11.27 11.09 11.92
N ALA A 3 12.06 12.14 11.68
CA ALA A 3 11.52 13.46 11.37
C ALA A 3 10.61 13.37 10.15
N ALA A 4 9.43 13.98 10.21
CA ALA A 4 8.47 13.96 9.10
C ALA A 4 9.13 14.49 7.82
N ARG A 5 9.28 13.63 6.81
CA ARG A 5 9.85 13.99 5.50
C ARG A 5 8.94 15.05 4.87
N ARG A 6 9.49 16.22 4.52
CA ARG A 6 8.71 17.28 3.87
C ARG A 6 8.29 16.83 2.46
N ILE A 7 7.00 16.63 2.27
CA ILE A 7 6.39 16.18 1.02
C ILE A 7 6.09 17.40 0.15
N HIS A 8 6.59 17.41 -1.08
CA HIS A 8 6.31 18.46 -2.08
C HIS A 8 5.40 17.88 -3.16
N SER A 9 4.12 17.71 -2.84
CA SER A 9 3.14 17.08 -3.73
C SER A 9 2.87 17.90 -4.99
N GLU A 10 3.16 19.21 -4.98
CA GLU A 10 3.01 20.13 -6.12
C GLU A 10 3.94 19.81 -7.30
N LYS A 11 5.02 19.07 -7.07
CA LYS A 11 5.99 18.73 -8.11
C LYS A 11 5.41 17.72 -9.08
N LYS A 12 5.56 17.95 -10.38
CA LYS A 12 5.16 16.97 -11.42
C LYS A 12 5.82 15.61 -11.24
N GLY A 13 7.06 15.59 -10.73
CA GLY A 13 7.82 14.37 -10.44
C GLY A 13 7.38 13.61 -9.18
N PHE A 14 6.31 14.03 -8.50
CA PHE A 14 5.81 13.38 -7.30
C PHE A 14 5.28 11.98 -7.63
N ARG A 15 5.71 10.97 -6.86
CA ARG A 15 5.35 9.56 -7.08
C ARG A 15 4.76 8.94 -5.84
N VAL A 16 3.75 8.11 -6.07
CA VAL A 16 3.10 7.31 -5.05
C VAL A 16 3.19 5.84 -5.42
N LEU A 17 3.28 4.97 -4.42
CA LEU A 17 2.99 3.56 -4.58
C LEU A 17 1.53 3.33 -4.16
N GLY A 18 0.64 3.14 -5.12
CA GLY A 18 -0.74 2.73 -4.87
C GLY A 18 -0.83 1.21 -4.76
N ILE A 19 -1.53 0.70 -3.75
CA ILE A 19 -1.75 -0.74 -3.54
C ILE A 19 -3.24 -1.01 -3.39
N ALA A 20 -3.73 -1.93 -4.21
CA ALA A 20 -5.07 -2.49 -4.13
C ALA A 20 -4.98 -4.01 -4.22
N GLU A 21 -6.07 -4.69 -3.87
CA GLU A 21 -6.13 -6.14 -3.91
C GLU A 21 -7.37 -6.66 -4.64
N SER A 22 -7.31 -7.92 -5.05
CA SER A 22 -8.46 -8.63 -5.59
C SER A 22 -8.33 -10.14 -5.40
N PHE A 23 -9.44 -10.79 -5.10
CA PHE A 23 -9.51 -12.23 -4.96
C PHE A 23 -10.84 -12.78 -5.50
N LYS A 24 -10.81 -14.08 -5.84
CA LYS A 24 -12.04 -14.86 -6.08
C LYS A 24 -12.37 -15.65 -4.83
N LYS A 25 -13.65 -15.77 -4.49
CA LYS A 25 -14.12 -16.48 -3.28
C LYS A 25 -13.64 -17.93 -3.17
N SER A 26 -13.31 -18.58 -4.29
CA SER A 26 -12.80 -19.95 -4.32
C SER A 26 -11.29 -20.07 -4.09
N CYS A 27 -10.57 -18.95 -4.06
CA CYS A 27 -9.12 -18.93 -3.86
C CYS A 27 -8.79 -18.92 -2.36
N LYS A 28 -7.57 -19.33 -2.01
CA LYS A 28 -7.02 -19.21 -0.65
C LYS A 28 -6.19 -17.94 -0.45
N LYS A 29 -5.87 -17.26 -1.55
CA LYS A 29 -5.02 -16.08 -1.59
C LYS A 29 -5.69 -14.95 -2.36
N SER A 30 -5.40 -13.74 -1.93
CA SER A 30 -5.67 -12.51 -2.64
C SER A 30 -4.43 -12.04 -3.38
N THR A 31 -4.62 -11.41 -4.54
CA THR A 31 -3.55 -10.79 -5.30
C THR A 31 -3.48 -9.32 -4.94
N LEU A 32 -2.31 -8.85 -4.50
CA LEU A 32 -2.02 -7.43 -4.30
C LEU A 32 -1.32 -6.89 -5.54
N ALA A 33 -1.78 -5.76 -6.05
CA ALA A 33 -1.13 -5.03 -7.13
C ALA A 33 -0.59 -3.71 -6.58
N GLY A 34 0.73 -3.54 -6.66
CA GLY A 34 1.42 -2.29 -6.37
C GLY A 34 1.79 -1.56 -7.66
N VAL A 35 1.37 -0.29 -7.79
CA VAL A 35 1.66 0.55 -8.95
C VAL A 35 2.36 1.82 -8.49
N VAL A 36 3.55 2.08 -9.04
CA VAL A 36 4.25 3.35 -8.86
C VAL A 36 3.78 4.30 -9.94
N MET A 37 3.00 5.31 -9.53
CA MET A 37 2.43 6.28 -10.45
C MET A 37 2.88 7.68 -10.10
N ARG A 38 3.20 8.45 -11.13
CA ARG A 38 3.57 9.85 -11.04
C ARG A 38 2.33 10.74 -11.12
N ARG A 39 2.40 11.96 -10.59
CA ARG A 39 1.28 12.91 -10.54
C ARG A 39 0.67 13.22 -11.91
N ASP A 40 1.45 13.15 -12.98
CA ASP A 40 0.98 13.32 -14.37
C ASP A 40 0.49 12.02 -15.02
N LEU A 41 0.10 11.03 -14.19
CA LEU A 41 -0.53 9.75 -14.57
C LEU A 41 0.38 8.77 -15.31
N ILE A 42 1.70 9.01 -15.32
CA ILE A 42 2.67 8.07 -15.87
C ILE A 42 2.95 6.97 -14.86
N ILE A 43 2.86 5.71 -15.31
CA ILE A 43 3.24 4.53 -14.53
C ILE A 43 4.74 4.28 -14.73
N ASP A 44 5.50 4.40 -13.66
CA ASP A 44 6.96 4.21 -13.67
C ASP A 44 7.38 2.81 -13.18
N GLY A 45 6.44 2.00 -12.68
CA GLY A 45 6.70 0.63 -12.25
C GLY A 45 5.47 -0.07 -11.66
N MET A 46 5.53 -1.40 -11.63
CA MET A 46 4.49 -2.24 -11.03
C MET A 46 5.10 -3.50 -10.42
N MET A 47 4.46 -4.02 -9.40
CA MET A 47 4.85 -5.26 -8.73
C MET A 47 3.60 -5.95 -8.18
N PHE A 48 3.60 -7.27 -8.21
CA PHE A 48 2.53 -8.06 -7.62
C PHE A 48 3.01 -8.73 -6.33
N GLY A 49 2.09 -8.83 -5.39
CA GLY A 49 2.22 -9.65 -4.19
C GLY A 49 0.99 -10.52 -4.00
N SER A 50 0.97 -11.25 -2.90
CA SER A 50 -0.20 -12.00 -2.49
C SER A 50 -0.33 -12.00 -0.97
N SER A 51 -1.56 -12.09 -0.48
CA SER A 51 -1.90 -12.30 0.92
C SER A 51 -2.80 -13.52 1.03
N THR A 52 -2.88 -14.07 2.23
CA THR A 52 -3.80 -15.14 2.58
C THR A 52 -5.15 -14.53 2.92
N ILE A 53 -6.23 -15.11 2.38
CA ILE A 53 -7.60 -14.70 2.74
C ILE A 53 -7.86 -15.10 4.19
N GLU A 54 -8.44 -14.20 4.99
CA GLU A 54 -8.59 -14.36 6.45
C GLU A 54 -7.24 -14.53 7.19
N GLY A 55 -6.12 -14.19 6.54
CA GLY A 55 -4.79 -14.24 7.13
C GLY A 55 -4.37 -12.94 7.81
N ASP A 56 -3.08 -12.82 8.11
CA ASP A 56 -2.43 -11.68 8.77
C ASP A 56 -1.16 -11.19 8.04
N ASP A 57 -0.96 -11.66 6.81
CA ASP A 57 0.26 -11.47 6.00
C ASP A 57 0.20 -10.27 5.04
N ALA A 58 -0.91 -9.51 4.99
CA ALA A 58 -1.06 -8.36 4.07
C ALA A 58 0.02 -7.30 4.29
N THR A 59 0.33 -7.01 5.55
CA THR A 59 1.34 -6.02 5.93
C THR A 59 2.72 -6.37 5.38
N GLU A 60 3.14 -7.64 5.54
CA GLU A 60 4.44 -8.11 5.04
C GLU A 60 4.48 -8.14 3.51
N SER A 61 3.36 -8.51 2.88
CA SER A 61 3.22 -8.51 1.43
C SER A 61 3.42 -7.11 0.84
N ILE A 62 2.81 -6.08 1.46
CA ILE A 62 2.98 -4.66 1.08
C ILE A 62 4.44 -4.20 1.23
N ILE A 63 5.08 -4.52 2.35
CA ILE A 63 6.49 -4.18 2.58
C ILE A 63 7.39 -4.86 1.54
N SER A 64 7.10 -6.12 1.20
CA SER A 64 7.81 -6.87 0.18
C SER A 64 7.66 -6.22 -1.20
N ILE A 65 6.44 -5.86 -1.62
CA ILE A 65 6.17 -5.13 -2.87
C ILE A 65 7.03 -3.87 -2.96
N HIS A 66 7.06 -3.04 -1.91
CA HIS A 66 7.88 -1.82 -1.88
C HIS A 66 9.37 -2.13 -2.02
N LYS A 67 9.89 -3.11 -1.28
CA LYS A 67 11.31 -3.50 -1.35
C LYS A 67 11.69 -4.06 -2.72
N SER A 68 10.83 -4.87 -3.32
CA SER A 68 11.07 -5.50 -4.64
C SER A 68 11.07 -4.50 -5.79
N LEU A 69 10.35 -3.38 -5.66
CA LEU A 69 10.45 -2.29 -6.63
C LEU A 69 11.85 -1.64 -6.64
N ALA A 70 12.57 -1.66 -5.50
CA ALA A 70 13.91 -1.12 -5.34
C ALA A 70 14.02 0.36 -5.80
N ARG A 71 13.07 1.20 -5.38
CA ARG A 71 12.97 2.60 -5.76
C ARG A 71 13.02 3.54 -4.55
N ASP A 72 13.91 4.53 -4.63
CA ASP A 72 14.05 5.55 -3.58
C ASP A 72 13.26 6.84 -3.88
N ASP A 73 12.62 6.91 -5.05
CA ASP A 73 11.87 8.07 -5.53
C ASP A 73 10.37 8.04 -5.21
N ILE A 74 9.90 7.00 -4.49
CA ILE A 74 8.54 6.92 -3.96
C ILE A 74 8.40 7.89 -2.78
N ASN A 75 7.33 8.67 -2.78
CA ASN A 75 7.12 9.71 -1.77
C ASN A 75 6.09 9.34 -0.69
N CYS A 76 5.11 8.51 -1.03
CA CYS A 76 4.15 7.94 -0.08
C CYS A 76 3.53 6.65 -0.61
N ILE A 77 2.91 5.89 0.28
CA ILE A 77 2.15 4.67 -0.03
C ILE A 77 0.66 4.99 0.16
N LEU A 78 -0.15 4.66 -0.85
CA LEU A 78 -1.61 4.75 -0.80
C LEU A 78 -2.19 3.34 -0.75
N LEU A 79 -3.08 3.09 0.21
CA LEU A 79 -3.75 1.80 0.40
C LEU A 79 -5.24 1.96 0.17
N ASP A 80 -5.83 1.01 -0.55
CA ASP A 80 -7.29 0.91 -0.72
C ASP A 80 -7.96 0.28 0.52
N GLY A 81 -7.88 0.99 1.64
CA GLY A 81 -8.35 0.55 2.95
C GLY A 81 -7.28 -0.08 3.84
N LEU A 82 -7.66 -0.37 5.09
CA LEU A 82 -6.81 -1.04 6.10
C LEU A 82 -7.23 -2.48 6.38
N VAL A 83 -8.35 -2.93 5.82
CA VAL A 83 -8.85 -4.29 6.01
C VAL A 83 -9.11 -4.85 4.63
N ILE A 84 -8.33 -5.85 4.25
CA ILE A 84 -8.36 -6.47 2.93
C ILE A 84 -8.56 -7.98 3.06
N SER A 85 -8.73 -8.69 1.94
CA SER A 85 -8.73 -10.16 1.86
C SER A 85 -9.64 -10.87 2.86
N MET A 86 -10.82 -10.30 3.18
CA MET A 86 -11.66 -10.73 4.32
C MET A 86 -10.92 -10.70 5.66
N TYR A 87 -10.93 -9.54 6.33
CA TYR A 87 -10.37 -9.35 7.68
C TYR A 87 -8.85 -9.45 7.83
N ASN A 88 -8.08 -9.48 6.74
CA ASN A 88 -6.62 -9.37 6.80
C ASN A 88 -6.24 -7.90 7.04
N ILE A 89 -5.94 -7.58 8.30
CA ILE A 89 -5.71 -6.22 8.77
C ILE A 89 -4.30 -5.75 8.38
N ILE A 90 -4.23 -4.56 7.79
CA ILE A 90 -2.99 -3.89 7.44
C ILE A 90 -2.55 -2.99 8.59
N ASN A 91 -1.33 -3.19 9.07
CA ASN A 91 -0.71 -2.31 10.06
C ASN A 91 0.08 -1.19 9.35
N GLY A 92 -0.55 -0.02 9.20
CA GLY A 92 0.04 1.14 8.55
C GLY A 92 1.29 1.68 9.26
N GLU A 93 1.35 1.62 10.59
CA GLU A 93 2.54 2.06 11.35
C GLU A 93 3.74 1.16 11.08
N LYS A 94 3.52 -0.15 10.99
CA LYS A 94 4.57 -1.12 10.66
C LYS A 94 5.11 -0.88 9.24
N ILE A 95 4.24 -0.59 8.28
CA ILE A 95 4.65 -0.23 6.92
C ILE A 95 5.46 1.07 6.93
N ALA A 96 4.97 2.11 7.62
CA ALA A 96 5.66 3.39 7.71
C ALA A 96 7.04 3.24 8.36
N GLY A 97 7.16 2.45 9.43
CA GLY A 97 8.42 2.15 10.08
C GLY A 97 9.40 1.37 9.20
N ALA A 98 8.91 0.38 8.46
CA ALA A 98 9.74 -0.47 7.60
C ALA A 98 10.19 0.22 6.29
N THR A 99 9.39 1.15 5.77
CA THR A 99 9.65 1.84 4.49
C THR A 99 10.20 3.25 4.66
N GLY A 100 10.02 3.87 5.83
CA GLY A 100 10.31 5.29 6.05
C GLY A 100 9.37 6.22 5.28
N LEU A 101 8.28 5.70 4.71
CA LEU A 101 7.33 6.46 3.91
C LEU A 101 6.03 6.72 4.67
N PRO A 102 5.41 7.89 4.47
CA PRO A 102 4.03 8.13 4.88
C PRO A 102 3.08 7.12 4.22
N VAL A 103 2.14 6.61 5.01
CA VAL A 103 1.09 5.67 4.56
C VAL A 103 -0.25 6.36 4.70
N VAL A 104 -1.05 6.36 3.64
CA VAL A 104 -2.41 6.89 3.62
C VAL A 104 -3.35 5.77 3.23
N ALA A 105 -4.30 5.45 4.11
CA ALA A 105 -5.40 4.56 3.78
C ALA A 105 -6.58 5.39 3.26
N ILE A 106 -7.10 5.01 2.11
CA ILE A 106 -8.26 5.62 1.47
C ILE A 106 -9.43 4.68 1.69
N THR A 107 -10.53 5.22 2.22
CA THR A 107 -11.78 4.48 2.39
C THR A 107 -12.87 5.21 1.61
N PHE A 108 -13.75 4.46 0.95
CA PHE A 108 -14.84 5.05 0.17
C PHE A 108 -16.01 5.50 1.04
N GLU A 109 -16.23 4.78 2.14
CA GLU A 109 -17.36 4.99 3.05
C GLU A 109 -16.83 5.26 4.47
N ASP A 110 -17.61 6.03 5.23
CA ASP A 110 -17.37 6.19 6.65
C ASP A 110 -17.57 4.84 7.37
N SER A 111 -16.67 4.52 8.28
CA SER A 111 -16.72 3.28 9.08
C SER A 111 -16.61 3.61 10.56
N LYS A 112 -17.38 2.90 11.39
CA LYS A 112 -17.23 2.94 12.85
C LYS A 112 -16.00 2.18 13.35
N GLY A 113 -15.27 1.53 12.45
CA GLY A 113 -14.16 0.63 12.76
C GLY A 113 -14.62 -0.81 12.99
N LEU A 114 -13.65 -1.66 13.33
CA LEU A 114 -13.89 -3.00 13.87
C LEU A 114 -13.92 -2.87 15.40
N GLU A 115 -14.85 -3.56 16.07
CA GLU A 115 -14.86 -3.70 17.54
C GLU A 115 -13.81 -4.69 18.02
#